data_AF-A0A531M8V5-F1
#
_entry.id   AF-A0A531M8V5-F1
#
_cell.length_a   1.000
_cell.length_b   1.000
_cell.length_c   1.000
_cell.angle_alpha   90.00
_cell.angle_beta   90.00
_cell.angle_gamma   90.00
#
_symmetry.space_group_name_H-M   'P 1'
#
loop_
_entity.id
_entity.type
_entity.pdbx_description
1 polymer ?
#
loop_
_entity_poly.entity_id
_entity_poly.type
_entity_poly.pdbx_seq_one_letter_code
_entity_poly.pdbx_strand_id
1 'polypeptide(L)'
;SAKARCLGERGLRQRVSSRQAISDLERDHAGTGPCPDSDGYDALLTTAPRTAYQRLMRGDFVGVVPDTRLAKHRPHIVERFASIIAECKAAGRLSVQLNREMREHYGIKKMATRVLDPERAAPTITSMPDDLLHYSEPRTLTVRENARLQSFPDWFSFHGKYTTGGDRRAREVPRFTQVANAVPPLIAEMWGEVLLRYLV
;
A
#
# COMPACT_ATOMS: atom_id res chain seq x y z
N SER A 1 21.97 2.56 15.92
CA SER A 1 21.15 3.79 15.93
C SER A 1 19.84 3.52 16.68
N ALA A 2 19.14 4.55 17.17
CA ALA A 2 17.85 4.40 17.88
C ALA A 2 16.83 3.61 17.04
N LYS A 3 16.78 3.90 15.72
CA LYS A 3 15.99 3.14 14.74
C LYS A 3 16.29 1.64 14.74
N ALA A 4 17.57 1.26 14.71
CA ALA A 4 17.96 -0.16 14.66
C ALA A 4 17.54 -0.91 15.93
N ARG A 5 17.62 -0.25 17.09
CA ARG A 5 17.18 -0.83 18.36
C ARG A 5 15.66 -1.03 18.41
N CYS A 6 14.89 0.03 18.16
CA CYS A 6 13.42 -0.01 18.19
C CYS A 6 12.85 -1.05 17.21
N LEU A 7 13.43 -1.17 16.00
CA LEU A 7 13.05 -2.20 15.03
C LEU A 7 13.49 -3.60 15.49
N GLY A 8 14.69 -3.75 16.05
CA GLY A 8 15.20 -5.02 16.56
C GLY A 8 14.36 -5.60 17.70
N GLU A 9 13.90 -4.75 18.62
CA GLU A 9 12.96 -5.13 19.70
C GLU A 9 11.63 -5.68 19.15
N ARG A 10 11.24 -5.27 17.93
CA ARG A 10 10.03 -5.74 17.22
C ARG A 10 10.32 -6.87 16.23
N GLY A 11 11.53 -7.45 16.24
CA GLY A 11 11.93 -8.52 15.32
C GLY A 11 12.05 -8.07 13.86
N LEU A 12 12.18 -6.76 13.61
CA LEU A 12 12.27 -6.20 12.26
C LEU A 12 13.70 -5.87 11.85
N ARG A 13 13.96 -6.02 10.54
CA ARG A 13 15.18 -5.51 9.90
C ARG A 13 15.06 -4.00 9.67
N GLN A 14 16.19 -3.32 9.47
CA GLN A 14 16.21 -1.87 9.21
C GLN A 14 15.46 -1.43 7.95
N ARG A 15 15.30 -2.35 6.99
CA ARG A 15 14.55 -2.16 5.75
C ARG A 15 13.56 -3.30 5.61
N VAL A 16 12.29 -2.96 5.45
CA VAL A 16 11.21 -3.88 5.11
C VAL A 16 10.90 -3.67 3.64
N SER A 17 10.92 -4.73 2.85
CA SER A 17 10.57 -4.65 1.43
C SER A 17 9.05 -4.59 1.26
N SER A 18 8.59 -4.11 0.09
CA SER A 18 7.17 -4.09 -0.23
C SER A 18 6.56 -5.49 -0.12
N ARG A 19 7.23 -6.51 -0.65
CA ARG A 19 6.79 -7.91 -0.52
C ARG A 19 6.67 -8.32 0.94
N GLN A 20 7.65 -7.96 1.78
CA GLN A 20 7.56 -8.28 3.20
C GLN A 20 6.37 -7.61 3.90
N ALA A 21 5.91 -6.47 3.39
CA ALA A 21 4.78 -5.74 3.93
C ALA A 21 3.42 -6.28 3.46
N ILE A 22 3.30 -6.72 2.20
CA ILE A 22 1.98 -6.99 1.59
C ILE A 22 1.81 -8.37 0.96
N SER A 23 2.79 -9.28 1.01
CA SER A 23 2.69 -10.59 0.34
C SER A 23 1.62 -11.55 0.88
N ASP A 24 1.13 -11.36 2.09
CA ASP A 24 -0.04 -12.08 2.62
C ASP A 24 -1.36 -11.54 2.06
N LEU A 25 -1.35 -10.38 1.38
CA LEU A 25 -2.49 -9.77 0.71
C LEU A 25 -2.47 -9.99 -0.82
N GLU A 26 -1.52 -10.76 -1.35
CA GLU A 26 -1.53 -11.16 -2.76
C GLU A 26 -2.78 -12.00 -3.07
N ARG A 27 -3.46 -11.76 -4.19
CA ARG A 27 -4.68 -12.49 -4.59
C ARG A 27 -4.47 -14.00 -4.63
N ASP A 28 -3.32 -14.44 -5.12
CA ASP A 28 -2.97 -15.86 -5.22
C ASP A 28 -2.83 -16.52 -3.84
N HIS A 29 -2.55 -15.74 -2.80
CA HIS A 29 -2.39 -16.22 -1.44
C HIS A 29 -3.64 -15.99 -0.59
N ALA A 30 -4.17 -14.78 -0.61
CA ALA A 30 -5.33 -14.34 0.15
C ALA A 30 -6.63 -14.90 -0.42
N GLY A 31 -6.73 -15.09 -1.73
CA GLY A 31 -8.01 -15.24 -2.41
C GLY A 31 -8.80 -13.93 -2.43
N THR A 32 -9.98 -13.99 -3.06
CA THR A 32 -10.89 -12.85 -3.18
C THR A 32 -12.31 -13.27 -2.83
N GLY A 33 -13.07 -12.38 -2.20
CA GLY A 33 -14.49 -12.56 -1.96
C GLY A 33 -15.23 -11.24 -1.89
N PRO A 34 -16.53 -11.24 -1.58
CA PRO A 34 -17.34 -10.03 -1.54
C PRO A 34 -16.80 -9.04 -0.51
N CYS A 35 -16.75 -7.76 -0.89
CA CYS A 35 -16.29 -6.69 -0.02
C CYS A 35 -17.36 -6.37 1.04
N PRO A 36 -17.01 -6.37 2.34
CA PRO A 36 -18.00 -6.22 3.42
C PRO A 36 -18.62 -4.83 3.52
N ASP A 37 -17.97 -3.79 3.00
CA ASP A 37 -18.37 -2.39 3.16
C ASP A 37 -18.58 -1.65 1.81
N SER A 38 -18.63 -2.38 0.70
CA SER A 38 -18.82 -1.81 -0.64
C SER A 38 -19.53 -2.80 -1.57
N ASP A 39 -20.85 -2.67 -1.69
CA ASP A 39 -21.67 -3.56 -2.50
C ASP A 39 -21.18 -3.69 -3.94
N GLY A 40 -21.16 -4.94 -4.39
CA GLY A 40 -20.69 -5.33 -5.71
C GLY A 40 -19.16 -5.37 -5.85
N TYR A 41 -18.37 -4.79 -4.94
CA TYR A 41 -16.90 -4.89 -5.01
C TYR A 41 -16.40 -6.19 -4.40
N ASP A 42 -15.23 -6.63 -4.85
CA ASP A 42 -14.47 -7.69 -4.21
C ASP A 42 -13.42 -7.11 -3.26
N ALA A 43 -13.01 -7.90 -2.28
CA ALA A 43 -11.94 -7.61 -1.35
C ALA A 43 -11.00 -8.82 -1.24
N LEU A 44 -9.75 -8.55 -0.86
CA LEU A 44 -8.82 -9.61 -0.49
C LEU A 44 -9.28 -10.22 0.83
N LEU A 45 -9.34 -11.55 0.89
CA LEU A 45 -9.72 -12.24 2.12
C LEU A 45 -8.57 -12.20 3.12
N THR A 46 -8.89 -12.47 4.37
CA THR A 46 -7.89 -12.49 5.43
C THR A 46 -7.23 -13.86 5.53
N THR A 47 -5.91 -13.90 5.41
CA THR A 47 -5.10 -15.10 5.63
C THR A 47 -4.01 -14.86 6.68
N ALA A 48 -3.27 -15.93 6.98
CA ALA A 48 -2.20 -15.90 7.96
C ALA A 48 -1.00 -15.06 7.47
N PRO A 49 -0.38 -14.25 8.34
CA PRO A 49 0.80 -13.48 7.99
C PRO A 49 2.00 -14.38 7.66
N ARG A 50 2.75 -14.01 6.61
CA ARG A 50 3.91 -14.76 6.10
C ARG A 50 5.23 -14.25 6.68
N THR A 51 5.31 -12.98 7.04
CA THR A 51 6.55 -12.31 7.49
C THR A 51 6.45 -11.77 8.92
N ALA A 52 7.62 -11.49 9.53
CA ALA A 52 7.67 -10.82 10.84
C ALA A 52 6.98 -9.45 10.83
N TYR A 53 7.09 -8.71 9.73
CA TYR A 53 6.41 -7.43 9.57
C TYR A 53 4.89 -7.59 9.54
N GLN A 54 4.37 -8.55 8.80
CA GLN A 54 2.93 -8.80 8.74
C GLN A 54 2.40 -9.27 10.09
N ARG A 55 3.16 -10.11 10.83
CA ARG A 55 2.81 -10.48 12.21
C ARG A 55 2.77 -9.27 13.13
N LEU A 56 3.74 -8.36 13.02
CA LEU A 56 3.76 -7.12 13.81
C LEU A 56 2.56 -6.22 13.47
N MET A 57 2.29 -6.00 12.18
CA MET A 57 1.14 -5.17 11.77
C MET A 57 -0.19 -5.81 12.20
N ARG A 58 -0.27 -7.14 12.21
CA ARG A 58 -1.43 -7.85 12.74
C ARG A 58 -1.56 -7.69 14.25
N GLY A 59 -0.46 -7.83 14.99
CA GLY A 59 -0.47 -7.86 16.45
C GLY A 59 -1.49 -8.87 16.99
N ASP A 60 -2.27 -8.44 17.98
CA ASP A 60 -3.35 -9.24 18.58
C ASP A 60 -4.71 -9.06 17.89
N PHE A 61 -4.74 -8.44 16.70
CA PHE A 61 -5.99 -8.20 15.98
C PHE A 61 -6.60 -9.53 15.51
N VAL A 62 -7.79 -9.85 16.05
CA VAL A 62 -8.60 -11.00 15.66
C VAL A 62 -9.76 -10.51 14.80
N GLY A 63 -9.85 -11.02 13.58
CA GLY A 63 -10.95 -10.71 12.66
C GLY A 63 -10.53 -10.56 11.21
N VAL A 64 -11.45 -10.06 10.39
CA VAL A 64 -11.20 -9.74 8.98
C VAL A 64 -10.43 -8.43 8.90
N VAL A 65 -9.30 -8.43 8.19
CA VAL A 65 -8.52 -7.23 7.93
C VAL A 65 -9.35 -6.26 7.08
N PRO A 66 -9.60 -5.03 7.56
CA PRO A 66 -10.42 -4.06 6.84
C PRO A 66 -9.63 -3.40 5.71
N ASP A 67 -10.35 -2.65 4.86
CA ASP A 67 -9.78 -1.79 3.81
C ASP A 67 -9.07 -2.52 2.65
N THR A 68 -9.35 -3.82 2.47
CA THR A 68 -8.77 -4.69 1.44
C THR A 68 -9.54 -4.69 0.11
N ARG A 69 -10.45 -3.72 -0.10
CA ARG A 69 -11.27 -3.62 -1.31
C ARG A 69 -10.42 -3.46 -2.57
N LEU A 70 -10.72 -4.28 -3.57
CA LEU A 70 -10.10 -4.25 -4.89
C LEU A 70 -10.78 -3.24 -5.81
N ALA A 71 -9.99 -2.60 -6.67
CA ALA A 71 -10.51 -1.74 -7.73
C ALA A 71 -11.06 -2.58 -8.90
N LYS A 72 -12.24 -2.23 -9.39
CA LYS A 72 -12.86 -2.82 -10.58
C LYS A 72 -12.34 -2.16 -11.87
N HIS A 73 -11.13 -2.53 -12.27
CA HIS A 73 -10.55 -2.05 -13.53
C HIS A 73 -11.30 -2.64 -14.73
N ARG A 74 -11.45 -1.85 -15.80
CA ARG A 74 -11.97 -2.36 -17.09
C ARG A 74 -10.95 -3.34 -17.71
N PRO A 75 -11.36 -4.33 -18.51
CA PRO A 75 -10.44 -5.33 -19.07
C PRO A 75 -9.21 -4.74 -19.77
N HIS A 76 -9.39 -3.75 -20.65
CA HIS A 76 -8.26 -3.09 -21.33
C HIS A 76 -7.31 -2.34 -20.37
N ILE A 77 -7.79 -1.91 -19.19
CA ILE A 77 -6.94 -1.28 -18.16
C ILE A 77 -6.10 -2.34 -17.46
N VAL A 78 -6.68 -3.51 -17.18
CA VAL A 78 -5.97 -4.67 -16.62
C VAL A 78 -4.87 -5.11 -17.58
N GLU A 79 -5.18 -5.28 -18.87
CA GLU A 79 -4.20 -5.62 -19.90
C GLU A 79 -3.06 -4.60 -19.96
N ARG A 80 -3.41 -3.31 -20.00
CA ARG A 80 -2.41 -2.23 -19.99
C ARG A 80 -1.52 -2.26 -18.75
N PHE A 81 -2.09 -2.46 -17.56
CA PHE A 81 -1.29 -2.58 -16.34
C PHE A 81 -0.39 -3.82 -16.37
N ALA A 82 -0.84 -4.94 -16.92
CA ALA A 82 -0.01 -6.13 -17.09
C ALA A 82 1.21 -5.83 -17.99
N SER A 83 1.00 -5.15 -19.12
CA SER A 83 2.09 -4.73 -20.02
C SER A 83 3.08 -3.79 -19.34
N ILE A 84 2.57 -2.77 -18.63
CA ILE A 84 3.43 -1.82 -17.89
C ILE A 84 4.27 -2.54 -16.83
N ILE A 85 3.67 -3.46 -16.06
CA ILE A 85 4.38 -4.23 -15.04
C ILE A 85 5.50 -5.07 -15.68
N ALA A 86 5.20 -5.76 -16.79
CA ALA A 86 6.17 -6.58 -17.50
C ALA A 86 7.33 -5.73 -18.05
N GLU A 87 7.05 -4.60 -18.68
CA GLU A 87 8.07 -3.71 -19.24
C GLU A 87 8.92 -3.05 -18.14
N CYS A 88 8.31 -2.57 -17.06
CA CYS A 88 9.05 -2.03 -15.91
C CYS A 88 10.01 -3.07 -15.30
N LYS A 89 9.60 -4.34 -15.23
CA LYS A 89 10.46 -5.44 -14.77
C LYS A 89 11.61 -5.69 -15.73
N ALA A 90 11.32 -5.81 -17.01
CA ALA A 90 12.34 -6.05 -18.04
C ALA A 90 13.37 -4.91 -18.12
N ALA A 91 12.93 -3.66 -17.95
CA ALA A 91 13.79 -2.49 -17.95
C ALA A 91 14.52 -2.24 -16.61
N GLY A 92 14.19 -2.98 -15.54
CA GLY A 92 14.78 -2.77 -14.21
C GLY A 92 14.40 -1.43 -13.56
N ARG A 93 13.19 -0.91 -13.82
CA ARG A 93 12.74 0.44 -13.42
C ARG A 93 11.60 0.43 -12.40
N LEU A 94 11.55 -0.56 -11.52
CA LEU A 94 10.55 -0.64 -10.46
C LEU A 94 10.75 0.48 -9.42
N SER A 95 9.66 0.91 -8.80
CA SER A 95 9.51 2.05 -7.89
C SER A 95 9.97 3.41 -8.46
N VAL A 96 10.18 3.50 -9.78
CA VAL A 96 10.51 4.74 -10.50
C VAL A 96 9.32 5.17 -11.35
N GLN A 97 9.15 6.48 -11.54
CA GLN A 97 8.08 7.00 -12.41
C GLN A 97 8.26 6.50 -13.84
N LEU A 98 7.14 6.22 -14.51
CA LEU A 98 7.13 5.93 -15.94
C LEU A 98 7.82 7.07 -16.70
N ASN A 99 8.77 6.71 -17.55
CA ASN A 99 9.46 7.69 -18.39
C ASN A 99 8.49 8.24 -19.45
N ARG A 100 8.96 9.23 -20.22
CA ARG A 100 8.13 9.87 -21.26
C ARG A 100 7.65 8.86 -22.31
N GLU A 101 8.55 8.03 -22.81
CA GLU A 101 8.29 7.05 -23.87
C GLU A 101 7.21 6.04 -23.44
N MET A 102 7.34 5.44 -22.26
CA MET A 102 6.34 4.53 -21.69
C MET A 102 4.98 5.23 -21.52
N ARG A 103 4.98 6.47 -21.02
CA ARG A 103 3.74 7.24 -20.85
C ARG A 103 3.06 7.52 -22.18
N GLU A 104 3.81 7.87 -23.21
CA GLU A 104 3.29 8.08 -24.57
C GLU A 104 2.77 6.76 -25.16
N HIS A 105 3.54 5.68 -25.04
CA HIS A 105 3.17 4.35 -25.53
C HIS A 105 1.86 3.82 -24.92
N TYR A 106 1.69 3.96 -23.61
CA TYR A 106 0.51 3.48 -22.88
C TYR A 106 -0.63 4.52 -22.76
N GLY A 107 -0.46 5.72 -23.32
CA GLY A 107 -1.43 6.81 -23.20
C GLY A 107 -1.66 7.28 -21.76
N ILE A 108 -0.62 7.26 -20.92
CA ILE A 108 -0.67 7.69 -19.52
C ILE A 108 -0.24 9.15 -19.43
N LYS A 109 -1.22 10.04 -19.19
CA LYS A 109 -0.95 11.47 -18.98
C LYS A 109 -0.31 11.79 -17.63
N LYS A 110 -0.49 10.90 -16.66
CA LYS A 110 -0.06 11.12 -15.28
C LYS A 110 1.44 10.90 -15.10
N MET A 111 2.10 11.84 -14.42
CA MET A 111 3.54 11.77 -14.20
C MET A 111 3.93 10.86 -13.02
N ALA A 112 3.00 10.66 -12.09
CA ALA A 112 3.29 10.00 -10.82
C ALA A 112 3.22 8.47 -10.85
N THR A 113 2.71 7.87 -11.93
CA THR A 113 2.52 6.41 -12.04
C THR A 113 3.85 5.66 -11.92
N ARG A 114 3.88 4.66 -11.03
CA ARG A 114 5.01 3.77 -10.73
C ARG A 114 4.51 2.33 -10.59
N VAL A 115 5.37 1.35 -10.85
CA VAL A 115 5.15 -0.05 -10.46
C VAL A 115 5.95 -0.33 -9.21
N LEU A 116 5.36 -0.90 -8.16
CA LEU A 116 6.06 -1.19 -6.92
C LEU A 116 7.22 -2.19 -7.14
N ASP A 117 8.32 -2.02 -6.40
CA ASP A 117 9.41 -2.99 -6.32
C ASP A 117 9.19 -3.92 -5.12
N PRO A 118 9.08 -5.26 -5.33
CA PRO A 118 8.84 -6.20 -4.24
C PRO A 118 10.04 -6.36 -3.30
N GLU A 119 11.27 -6.12 -3.77
CA GLU A 119 12.51 -6.37 -3.03
C GLU A 119 13.05 -5.10 -2.35
N ARG A 120 12.47 -3.94 -2.65
CA ARG A 120 12.84 -2.66 -2.04
C ARG A 120 11.71 -2.11 -1.17
N ALA A 121 12.05 -1.16 -0.30
CA ALA A 121 11.05 -0.39 0.42
C ALA A 121 10.19 0.40 -0.57
N ALA A 122 8.91 0.58 -0.25
CA ALA A 122 8.01 1.34 -1.09
C ALA A 122 8.48 2.79 -1.28
N PRO A 123 8.22 3.40 -2.45
CA PRO A 123 8.37 4.84 -2.61
C PRO A 123 7.32 5.57 -1.75
N THR A 124 7.37 6.90 -1.73
CA THR A 124 6.36 7.71 -1.06
C THR A 124 4.95 7.31 -1.51
N ILE A 125 4.12 6.93 -0.54
CA ILE A 125 2.70 6.65 -0.75
C ILE A 125 1.99 7.97 -1.03
N THR A 126 1.18 7.99 -2.09
CA THR A 126 0.46 9.19 -2.54
C THR A 126 -1.04 8.98 -2.44
N SER A 127 -1.80 10.07 -2.43
CA SER A 127 -3.24 10.03 -2.19
C SER A 127 -4.06 9.46 -3.34
N MET A 128 -3.42 9.22 -4.49
CA MET A 128 -4.09 8.81 -5.71
C MET A 128 -3.81 7.33 -6.02
N PRO A 129 -4.83 6.46 -6.09
CA PRO A 129 -4.61 5.01 -6.14
C PRO A 129 -3.82 4.53 -7.36
N ASP A 130 -4.00 5.16 -8.51
CA ASP A 130 -3.36 4.84 -9.80
C ASP A 130 -1.96 5.44 -9.96
N ASP A 131 -1.43 6.09 -8.93
CA ASP A 131 -0.02 6.50 -8.90
C ASP A 131 0.91 5.32 -8.57
N LEU A 132 0.40 4.24 -7.97
CA LEU A 132 1.21 3.09 -7.56
C LEU A 132 0.51 1.76 -7.88
N LEU A 133 1.10 1.02 -8.82
CA LEU A 133 0.64 -0.30 -9.24
C LEU A 133 1.30 -1.40 -8.40
N HIS A 134 0.56 -2.49 -8.18
CA HIS A 134 1.10 -3.69 -7.51
C HIS A 134 2.26 -4.30 -8.34
N TYR A 135 3.22 -4.94 -7.66
CA TYR A 135 4.43 -5.45 -8.33
C TYR A 135 4.19 -6.69 -9.20
N SER A 136 3.13 -7.45 -8.96
CA SER A 136 2.80 -8.69 -9.69
C SER A 136 1.37 -8.76 -10.21
N GLU A 137 0.49 -7.87 -9.77
CA GLU A 137 -0.94 -7.97 -10.08
C GLU A 137 -1.35 -6.73 -10.87
N PRO A 138 -2.05 -6.87 -12.01
CA PRO A 138 -2.41 -5.76 -12.88
C PRO A 138 -3.55 -4.90 -12.29
N ARG A 139 -3.27 -4.27 -11.14
CA ARG A 139 -4.17 -3.41 -10.38
C ARG A 139 -3.39 -2.38 -9.58
N THR A 140 -4.11 -1.36 -9.15
CA THR A 140 -3.69 -0.46 -8.08
C THR A 140 -3.66 -1.20 -6.74
N LEU A 141 -2.90 -0.66 -5.79
CA LEU A 141 -2.94 -1.13 -4.41
C LEU A 141 -4.30 -0.85 -3.76
N THR A 142 -4.67 -1.66 -2.78
CA THR A 142 -5.79 -1.44 -1.86
C THR A 142 -5.41 -0.38 -0.81
N VAL A 143 -6.40 0.12 -0.06
CA VAL A 143 -6.13 1.05 1.05
C VAL A 143 -5.30 0.36 2.12
N ARG A 144 -5.60 -0.89 2.46
CA ARG A 144 -4.85 -1.68 3.44
C ARG A 144 -3.40 -1.92 3.04
N GLU A 145 -3.13 -2.22 1.77
CA GLU A 145 -1.75 -2.38 1.28
C GLU A 145 -0.97 -1.07 1.46
N ASN A 146 -1.54 0.08 1.08
CA ASN A 146 -0.91 1.39 1.31
C ASN A 146 -0.70 1.68 2.80
N ALA A 147 -1.69 1.35 3.64
CA ALA A 147 -1.61 1.54 5.08
C ALA A 147 -0.47 0.72 5.69
N ARG A 148 -0.30 -0.53 5.27
CA ARG A 148 0.83 -1.36 5.70
C ARG A 148 2.17 -0.85 5.19
N LEU A 149 2.25 -0.31 3.98
CA LEU A 149 3.48 0.36 3.52
C LEU A 149 3.81 1.61 4.34
N GLN A 150 2.80 2.23 4.96
CA GLN A 150 2.93 3.29 5.96
C GLN A 150 2.95 2.79 7.42
N SER A 151 3.17 1.50 7.67
CA SER A 151 3.25 0.92 9.02
C SER A 151 2.02 1.08 9.91
N PHE A 152 0.84 1.28 9.33
CA PHE A 152 -0.40 1.19 10.08
C PHE A 152 -0.67 -0.25 10.50
N PRO A 153 -1.06 -0.48 11.77
CA PRO A 153 -1.50 -1.79 12.21
C PRO A 153 -2.85 -2.16 11.56
N ASP A 154 -3.11 -3.46 11.45
CA ASP A 154 -4.28 -4.00 10.76
C ASP A 154 -5.60 -3.65 11.47
N TRP A 155 -5.57 -3.40 12.79
CA TRP A 155 -6.74 -2.96 13.55
C TRP A 155 -7.17 -1.52 13.25
N PHE A 156 -6.28 -0.68 12.69
CA PHE A 156 -6.61 0.72 12.42
C PHE A 156 -7.56 0.82 11.24
N SER A 157 -8.74 1.41 11.44
CA SER A 157 -9.79 1.52 10.42
C SER A 157 -9.84 2.93 9.81
N PHE A 158 -9.95 3.01 8.48
CA PHE A 158 -10.12 4.25 7.74
C PHE A 158 -11.60 4.47 7.38
N HIS A 159 -12.10 5.68 7.57
CA HIS A 159 -13.53 5.98 7.40
C HIS A 159 -13.81 6.85 6.18
N GLY A 160 -15.06 6.85 5.71
CA GLY A 160 -15.49 7.63 4.54
C GLY A 160 -15.27 6.90 3.21
N LYS A 161 -15.37 7.62 2.09
CA LYS A 161 -15.26 7.04 0.76
C LYS A 161 -13.84 6.58 0.47
N TYR A 162 -13.70 5.52 -0.32
CA TYR A 162 -12.40 5.05 -0.79
C TYR A 162 -11.70 6.09 -1.66
N THR A 163 -12.39 6.67 -2.64
CA THR A 163 -11.83 7.69 -3.55
C THR A 163 -12.80 8.85 -3.74
N THR A 164 -12.27 10.01 -4.11
CA THR A 164 -13.06 11.20 -4.48
C THR A 164 -12.55 11.78 -5.80
N GLY A 165 -13.50 12.18 -6.66
CA GLY A 165 -13.25 12.77 -7.97
C GLY A 165 -13.77 14.20 -8.07
N GLY A 166 -13.17 14.98 -8.97
CA GLY A 166 -13.60 16.35 -9.30
C GLY A 166 -13.48 17.33 -8.14
N ASP A 167 -14.37 18.34 -8.13
CA ASP A 167 -14.35 19.47 -7.19
C ASP A 167 -14.49 19.07 -5.72
N ARG A 168 -14.98 17.84 -5.47
CA ARG A 168 -15.12 17.27 -4.13
C ARG A 168 -13.78 16.94 -3.45
N ARG A 169 -12.68 16.87 -4.21
CA ARG A 169 -11.34 16.64 -3.64
C ARG A 169 -10.89 17.73 -2.65
N ALA A 170 -11.40 18.95 -2.80
CA ALA A 170 -11.09 20.05 -1.89
C ALA A 170 -11.82 19.96 -0.54
N ARG A 171 -12.88 19.14 -0.46
CA ARG A 171 -13.79 19.11 0.70
C ARG A 171 -13.91 17.74 1.37
N GLU A 172 -13.52 16.67 0.68
CA GLU A 172 -13.58 15.30 1.20
C GLU A 172 -12.18 14.70 1.33
N VAL A 173 -11.90 14.03 2.45
CA VAL A 173 -10.64 13.31 2.70
C VAL A 173 -10.91 11.80 2.59
N PRO A 174 -10.83 11.20 1.38
CA PRO A 174 -11.05 9.77 1.23
C PRO A 174 -9.98 8.93 1.92
N ARG A 175 -10.25 7.63 2.09
CA ARG A 175 -9.36 6.71 2.81
C ARG A 175 -7.93 6.69 2.24
N PHE A 176 -7.74 6.70 0.91
CA PHE A 176 -6.39 6.80 0.32
C PHE A 176 -5.68 8.10 0.69
N THR A 177 -6.38 9.23 0.79
CA THR A 177 -5.80 10.51 1.22
C THR A 177 -5.45 10.50 2.71
N GLN A 178 -6.27 9.88 3.56
CA GLN A 178 -5.98 9.72 4.99
C GLN A 178 -4.67 8.94 5.20
N VAL A 179 -4.51 7.83 4.49
CA VAL A 179 -3.25 7.06 4.54
C VAL A 179 -2.09 7.92 4.03
N ALA A 180 -2.20 8.48 2.83
CA ALA A 180 -1.09 9.18 2.18
C ALA A 180 -0.55 10.38 2.98
N ASN A 181 -1.43 11.14 3.62
CA ASN A 181 -1.06 12.36 4.36
C ASN A 181 -0.61 12.06 5.81
N ALA A 182 -0.73 10.82 6.28
CA ALA A 182 -0.36 10.47 7.63
C ALA A 182 1.17 10.43 7.85
N VAL A 183 1.55 10.54 9.12
CA VAL A 183 2.88 10.13 9.58
C VAL A 183 2.84 8.62 9.87
N PRO A 184 3.75 7.80 9.30
CA PRO A 184 3.79 6.37 9.57
C PRO A 184 3.86 6.06 11.08
N PRO A 185 2.99 5.20 11.66
CA PRO A 185 2.96 4.97 13.10
C PRO A 185 4.29 4.52 13.72
N LEU A 186 5.08 3.66 13.04
CA LEU A 186 6.37 3.23 13.57
C LEU A 186 7.38 4.37 13.71
N ILE A 187 7.36 5.39 12.83
CA ILE A 187 8.28 6.54 13.00
C ILE A 187 7.75 7.51 14.07
N ALA A 188 6.43 7.70 14.14
CA ALA A 188 5.80 8.52 15.17
C ALA A 188 6.09 7.98 16.58
N GLU A 189 6.01 6.65 16.76
CA GLU A 189 6.36 5.97 17.99
C GLU A 189 7.84 6.19 18.37
N MET A 190 8.77 6.03 17.42
CA MET A 190 10.20 6.29 17.64
C MET A 190 10.46 7.74 18.06
N TRP A 191 9.73 8.72 17.49
CA TRP A 191 9.82 10.11 17.93
C TRP A 191 9.28 10.28 19.35
N GLY A 192 8.16 9.65 19.68
CA GLY A 192 7.60 9.62 21.03
C GLY A 192 8.61 9.10 22.07
N GLU A 193 9.25 7.96 21.80
CA GLU A 193 10.28 7.38 22.68
C GLU A 193 11.48 8.33 22.92
N VAL A 194 11.82 9.17 21.94
CA VAL A 194 12.88 10.17 22.08
C VAL A 194 12.40 11.35 22.92
N LEU A 195 11.21 11.86 22.63
CA LEU A 195 10.61 12.99 23.35
C LEU A 195 10.38 12.67 24.83
N LEU A 196 9.97 11.44 25.16
CA LEU A 196 9.80 10.99 26.55
C LEU A 196 11.08 11.12 27.40
N ARG A 197 12.27 11.12 26.80
CA ARG A 197 13.55 11.30 27.53
C ARG A 197 13.79 12.73 27.99
N TYR A 198 13.06 13.68 27.43
CA TYR A 198 13.15 15.11 27.78
C TYR A 198 12.01 15.57 28.69
N LEU A 199 11.07 14.67 29.03
CA LEU A 199 10.00 14.93 29.99
C LEU A 199 10.38 14.52 31.42
N VAL A 200 11.64 14.17 31.64
CA VAL A 200 12.24 13.81 32.94
C VAL A 200 13.06 14.98 33.47
#